data_AF-A0A1V5LFX2-F1
#
_entry.id   AF-A0A1V5LFX2-F1
#
_cell.length_a   1.000
_cell.length_b   1.000
_cell.length_c   1.000
_cell.angle_alpha   90.00
_cell.angle_beta   90.00
_cell.angle_gamma   90.00
#
_symmetry.space_group_name_H-M   'P 1'
#
loop_
_entity.id
_entity.type
_entity.pdbx_description
1 polymer ?
#
loop_
_entity_poly.entity_id
_entity_poly.type
_entity_poly.pdbx_seq_one_letter_code
_entity_poly.pdbx_strand_id
1 'polypeptide(L)'
;MTARELMDIVTQKALSELRLEGDGSIVRRSLFPELVTPSPLLARVLREQKPMLVEFLMYQHEADRLLLESTHRLAQAWPPGCPGLDEDAVWAEMEKQLTDAYWMVDLATLREAIERREEHVLAVFAAHRDHVRAPGKKIDRGR
;
A
#
# COMPACT_ATOMS: atom_id res chain seq x y z
N MET A 1 -10.14 -5.02 21.04
CA MET A 1 -10.37 -4.15 19.87
C MET A 1 -9.02 -3.66 19.41
N THR A 2 -8.65 -3.94 18.17
CA THR A 2 -7.37 -3.51 17.58
C THR A 2 -7.47 -2.09 17.02
N ALA A 3 -6.33 -1.47 16.70
CA ALA A 3 -6.30 -0.17 16.03
C ALA A 3 -7.02 -0.22 14.67
N ARG A 4 -6.82 -1.30 13.90
CA ARG A 4 -7.51 -1.56 12.63
C ARG A 4 -9.03 -1.60 12.81
N GLU A 5 -9.53 -2.40 13.75
CA GLU A 5 -10.98 -2.51 14.02
C GLU A 5 -11.58 -1.15 14.41
N LEU A 6 -10.84 -0.35 15.19
CA LEU A 6 -11.27 0.98 15.58
C LEU A 6 -11.28 1.96 14.39
N MET A 7 -10.25 1.91 13.53
CA MET A 7 -10.20 2.69 12.29
C MET A 7 -11.32 2.30 11.32
N ASP A 8 -11.64 1.02 11.19
CA ASP A 8 -12.76 0.55 10.38
C ASP A 8 -14.10 1.09 10.90
N ILE A 9 -14.31 1.09 12.22
CA ILE A 9 -15.50 1.69 12.84
C ILE A 9 -15.57 3.20 12.55
N VAL A 10 -14.46 3.92 12.70
CA VAL A 10 -14.41 5.37 12.48
C VAL A 10 -14.68 5.72 11.00
N THR A 11 -14.07 4.98 10.09
CA THR A 11 -14.19 5.22 8.64
C THR A 11 -15.56 4.79 8.12
N GLN A 12 -16.01 3.56 8.44
CA GLN A 12 -17.22 3.00 7.83
C GLN A 12 -18.51 3.40 8.54
N LYS A 13 -18.48 3.54 9.88
CA LYS A 13 -19.69 3.80 10.68
C LYS A 13 -19.82 5.25 11.09
N ALA A 14 -18.70 5.90 11.40
CA ALA A 14 -18.70 7.32 11.77
C ALA A 14 -18.36 8.25 10.61
N LEU A 15 -18.09 7.71 9.40
CA LEU A 15 -17.75 8.44 8.18
C LEU A 15 -16.74 9.57 8.45
N SER A 16 -15.67 9.22 9.15
CA SER A 16 -14.66 10.17 9.60
C SER A 16 -13.25 9.66 9.30
N GLU A 17 -12.32 10.59 9.11
CA GLU A 17 -10.89 10.33 9.10
C GLU A 17 -10.27 10.70 10.45
N LEU A 18 -9.24 9.95 10.86
CA LEU A 18 -8.33 10.34 11.93
C LEU A 18 -6.99 10.69 11.30
N ARG A 19 -6.40 11.81 11.72
CA ARG A 19 -5.08 12.26 11.28
C ARG A 19 -4.23 12.57 12.49
N LEU A 20 -2.96 12.19 12.40
CA LEU A 20 -1.95 12.61 13.37
C LEU A 20 -1.38 13.96 12.93
N GLU A 21 -1.41 14.93 13.83
CA GLU A 21 -0.79 16.24 13.64
C GLU A 21 0.66 16.24 14.13
N GLY A 22 1.45 17.22 13.71
CA GLY A 22 2.87 17.32 14.06
C GLY A 22 3.18 17.47 15.56
N ASP A 23 2.17 17.80 16.37
CA ASP A 23 2.25 17.88 17.83
C ASP A 23 1.87 16.57 18.55
N GLY A 24 1.60 15.49 17.80
CA GLY A 24 1.15 14.21 18.35
C GLY A 24 -0.32 14.18 18.76
N SER A 25 -1.10 15.22 18.44
CA SER A 25 -2.55 15.20 18.60
C SER A 25 -3.21 14.43 17.46
N ILE A 26 -4.36 13.81 17.76
CA ILE A 26 -5.20 13.17 16.74
C ILE A 26 -6.37 14.09 16.46
N VAL A 27 -6.48 14.53 15.22
CA VAL A 27 -7.63 15.28 14.72
C VAL A 27 -8.58 14.31 14.04
N ARG A 28 -9.85 14.37 14.44
CA ARG A 28 -10.94 13.69 13.74
C ARG A 28 -11.63 14.69 12.82
N ARG A 29 -11.73 14.36 11.53
CA ARG A 29 -12.53 15.12 10.58
C ARG A 29 -13.69 14.26 10.08
N SER A 30 -14.91 14.80 10.15
CA SER A 30 -16.07 14.15 9.53
C SER A 30 -16.02 14.37 8.02
N LEU A 31 -16.25 13.32 7.24
CA LEU A 31 -16.36 13.40 5.79
C LEU A 31 -17.71 14.00 5.36
N PHE A 32 -18.74 13.81 6.21
CA PHE A 32 -20.09 14.36 6.02
C PHE A 32 -20.56 15.00 7.34
N PRO A 33 -20.02 16.19 7.68
CA PRO A 33 -20.31 16.85 8.95
C PRO A 33 -21.80 17.17 9.15
N GLU A 34 -22.54 17.36 8.07
CA GLU A 34 -23.99 17.60 8.04
C GLU A 34 -24.83 16.34 8.24
N LEU A 35 -24.27 15.14 8.05
CA LEU A 35 -25.00 13.87 8.12
C LEU A 35 -24.69 13.06 9.37
N VAL A 36 -23.47 13.16 9.91
CA VAL A 36 -23.00 12.28 10.98
C VAL A 36 -22.42 13.08 12.13
N THR A 37 -23.14 13.07 13.26
CA THR A 37 -22.62 13.56 14.54
C THR A 37 -21.95 12.40 15.30
N PRO A 38 -20.73 12.56 15.81
CA PRO A 38 -20.08 11.51 16.60
C PRO A 38 -20.89 11.15 17.84
N SER A 39 -21.08 9.85 18.06
CA SER A 39 -21.61 9.34 19.32
C SER A 39 -20.67 9.70 20.48
N PRO A 40 -21.17 10.18 21.63
CA PRO A 40 -20.36 10.40 22.83
C PRO A 40 -19.59 9.15 23.28
N LEU A 41 -20.14 7.96 23.03
CA LEU A 41 -19.47 6.69 23.30
C LEU A 41 -18.24 6.51 22.42
N LEU A 42 -18.32 6.82 21.12
CA LEU A 42 -17.18 6.76 20.22
C LEU A 42 -16.09 7.74 20.65
N ALA A 43 -16.47 8.97 21.00
CA ALA A 43 -15.51 9.98 21.48
C ALA A 43 -14.78 9.51 22.75
N ARG A 44 -15.47 8.83 23.67
CA ARG A 44 -14.85 8.22 24.85
C ARG A 44 -13.87 7.11 24.47
N VAL A 45 -14.29 6.17 23.63
CA VAL A 45 -13.46 5.05 23.16
C VAL A 45 -12.18 5.56 22.46
N LEU A 46 -12.30 6.56 21.59
CA LEU A 46 -11.14 7.17 20.91
C LEU A 46 -10.14 7.78 21.88
N ARG A 47 -10.62 8.42 22.97
CA ARG A 47 -9.73 8.98 24.00
C ARG A 47 -9.02 7.88 24.80
N GLU A 48 -9.77 6.84 25.19
CA GLU A 48 -9.22 5.70 25.95
C GLU A 48 -8.17 4.93 25.13
N GLN A 49 -8.33 4.87 23.81
CA GLN A 49 -7.46 4.15 22.88
C GLN A 49 -6.41 5.06 22.21
N LYS A 50 -6.25 6.32 22.65
CA LYS A 50 -5.38 7.31 21.98
C LYS A 50 -3.94 6.84 21.78
N PRO A 51 -3.22 6.25 22.77
CA PRO A 51 -1.83 5.84 22.57
C PRO A 51 -1.66 4.83 21.43
N MET A 52 -2.50 3.79 21.41
CA MET A 52 -2.53 2.78 20.35
C MET A 52 -2.85 3.40 18.98
N LEU A 53 -3.78 4.36 18.93
CA LEU A 53 -4.11 5.07 17.68
C LEU A 53 -2.95 5.94 17.19
N VAL A 54 -2.22 6.61 18.08
CA VAL A 54 -1.04 7.40 17.70
C VAL A 54 0.02 6.50 17.09
N GLU A 55 0.36 5.40 17.77
CA GLU A 55 1.35 4.42 17.26
C GLU A 55 0.93 3.85 15.90
N PHE A 56 -0.35 3.49 15.75
CA PHE A 56 -0.87 2.97 14.49
C PHE A 56 -0.84 4.02 13.38
N LEU A 57 -1.22 5.27 13.63
CA LEU A 57 -1.19 6.34 12.64
C LEU A 57 0.25 6.71 12.24
N MET A 58 1.21 6.66 13.18
CA MET A 58 2.63 6.82 12.87
C MET A 58 3.13 5.68 11.98
N TYR A 59 2.75 4.44 12.28
CA TYR A 59 3.04 3.29 11.45
C TYR A 59 2.46 3.48 10.03
N GLN A 60 1.17 3.82 9.91
CA GLN A 60 0.52 4.01 8.60
C GLN A 60 1.21 5.08 7.78
N HIS A 61 1.59 6.20 8.40
CA HIS A 61 2.30 7.26 7.69
C HIS A 61 3.61 6.77 7.05
N GLU A 62 4.40 6.01 7.81
CA GLU A 62 5.66 5.45 7.30
C GLU A 62 5.43 4.33 6.30
N ALA A 63 4.46 3.44 6.55
CA ALA A 63 4.09 2.36 5.64
C ALA A 63 3.62 2.89 4.28
N ASP A 64 2.74 3.90 4.27
CA ASP A 64 2.22 4.54 3.07
C ASP A 64 3.34 5.25 2.29
N ARG A 65 4.29 5.90 3.00
CA ARG A 65 5.48 6.49 2.39
C ARG A 65 6.30 5.45 1.64
N LEU A 66 6.57 4.30 2.26
CA LEU A 66 7.34 3.21 1.65
C LEU A 66 6.64 2.62 0.41
N LEU A 67 5.32 2.41 0.50
CA LEU A 67 4.50 1.93 -0.61
C LEU A 67 4.48 2.91 -1.80
N LEU A 68 4.38 4.21 -1.51
CA LEU A 68 4.40 5.25 -2.54
C LEU A 68 5.76 5.32 -3.23
N GLU A 69 6.85 5.29 -2.46
CA GLU A 69 8.22 5.28 -3.00
C GLU A 69 8.47 4.04 -3.87
N SER A 70 8.02 2.87 -3.43
CA SER A 70 8.06 1.64 -4.20
C SER A 70 7.31 1.76 -5.53
N THR A 71 6.06 2.20 -5.47
CA THR A 71 5.22 2.40 -6.65
C THR A 71 5.87 3.38 -7.63
N HIS A 72 6.46 4.46 -7.13
CA HIS A 72 7.16 5.43 -7.96
C HIS A 72 8.39 4.83 -8.65
N ARG A 73 9.21 4.04 -7.94
CA ARG A 73 10.35 3.32 -8.54
C ARG A 73 9.91 2.38 -9.66
N LEU A 74 8.84 1.60 -9.42
CA LEU A 74 8.32 0.67 -10.41
C LEU A 74 7.73 1.38 -11.63
N ALA A 75 6.97 2.46 -11.43
CA ALA A 75 6.43 3.26 -12.52
C ALA A 75 7.54 3.86 -13.41
N GLN A 76 8.64 4.32 -12.81
CA GLN A 76 9.79 4.84 -13.56
C GLN A 76 10.54 3.75 -14.34
N ALA A 77 10.53 2.51 -13.85
CA ALA A 77 11.20 1.38 -14.49
C ALA A 77 10.35 0.71 -15.58
N TRP A 78 9.05 1.03 -15.66
CA TRP A 78 8.09 0.37 -16.53
C TRP A 78 8.44 0.54 -18.02
N PRO A 79 8.77 -0.54 -18.76
CA PRO A 79 9.14 -0.42 -20.15
C PRO A 79 7.92 -0.14 -21.05
N PRO A 80 8.03 0.74 -22.06
CA PRO A 80 6.96 0.95 -23.03
C PRO A 80 6.54 -0.36 -23.71
N GLY A 81 5.24 -0.60 -23.81
CA GLY A 81 4.69 -1.81 -24.45
C GLY A 81 4.77 -3.08 -23.61
N CYS A 82 5.25 -3.01 -22.36
CA CYS A 82 5.16 -4.12 -21.42
C CYS A 82 3.68 -4.35 -21.07
N PRO A 83 3.16 -5.59 -21.23
CA PRO A 83 1.80 -5.91 -20.80
C PRO A 83 1.66 -5.66 -19.29
N GLY A 84 0.45 -5.31 -18.85
CA GLY A 84 0.11 -5.24 -17.43
C GLY A 84 0.40 -6.56 -16.72
N LEU A 85 0.58 -6.49 -15.40
CA LEU A 85 0.82 -7.67 -14.56
C LEU A 85 -0.48 -8.39 -14.17
N ASP A 86 -1.62 -7.98 -14.73
CA ASP A 86 -2.96 -8.43 -14.32
C ASP A 86 -3.19 -9.94 -14.54
N GLU A 87 -2.46 -10.56 -15.47
CA GLU A 87 -2.52 -12.00 -15.76
C GLU A 87 -1.44 -12.80 -15.01
N ASP A 88 -0.56 -12.15 -14.25
CA ASP A 88 0.52 -12.79 -13.51
C ASP A 88 0.03 -13.28 -12.12
N ALA A 89 -0.07 -14.61 -11.97
CA ALA A 89 -0.47 -15.23 -10.72
C ALA A 89 0.52 -14.96 -9.56
N VAL A 90 1.82 -14.78 -9.87
CA VAL A 90 2.83 -14.44 -8.87
C VAL A 90 2.63 -13.01 -8.38
N TRP A 91 2.30 -12.09 -9.28
CA TRP A 91 1.93 -10.72 -8.93
C TRP A 91 0.72 -10.68 -7.99
N ALA A 92 -0.35 -11.42 -8.31
CA ALA A 92 -1.54 -11.48 -7.47
C ALA A 92 -1.25 -11.99 -6.05
N GLU A 93 -0.39 -13.01 -5.91
CA GLU A 93 0.01 -13.53 -4.60
C GLU A 93 0.91 -12.54 -3.85
N MET A 94 1.80 -11.83 -4.53
CA MET A 94 2.64 -10.79 -3.91
C MET A 94 1.81 -9.61 -3.40
N GLU A 95 0.80 -9.17 -4.14
CA GLU A 95 -0.11 -8.10 -3.70
C GLU A 95 -0.91 -8.52 -2.46
N LYS A 96 -1.29 -9.79 -2.37
CA LYS A 96 -1.90 -10.35 -1.17
C LYS A 96 -0.92 -10.35 0.01
N GLN A 97 0.30 -10.85 -0.18
CA GLN A 97 1.33 -10.88 0.86
C GLN A 97 1.69 -9.47 1.35
N LEU A 98 1.76 -8.50 0.44
CA LEU A 98 1.99 -7.10 0.78
C LEU A 98 0.84 -6.53 1.62
N THR A 99 -0.40 -6.84 1.24
CA THR A 99 -1.59 -6.44 2.00
C THR A 99 -1.56 -7.05 3.40
N ASP A 100 -1.26 -8.34 3.52
CA ASP A 100 -1.17 -9.03 4.81
C ASP A 100 -0.06 -8.43 5.69
N ALA A 101 1.12 -8.17 5.10
CA ALA A 101 2.26 -7.53 5.78
C ALA A 101 1.92 -6.12 6.29
N TYR A 102 1.21 -5.31 5.48
CA TYR A 102 0.75 -3.97 5.90
C TYR A 102 -0.10 -4.04 7.17
N TRP A 103 -0.96 -5.04 7.29
CA TRP A 103 -1.85 -5.19 8.43
C TRP A 103 -1.20 -5.83 9.67
N MET A 104 0.02 -6.35 9.56
CA MET A 104 0.78 -6.87 10.72
C MET A 104 1.35 -5.76 11.61
N VAL A 105 1.35 -4.50 11.16
CA VAL A 105 1.89 -3.35 11.90
C VAL A 105 3.38 -3.54 12.23
N ASP A 106 4.12 -4.18 11.30
CA ASP A 106 5.56 -4.39 11.39
C ASP A 106 6.25 -3.87 10.13
N LEU A 107 7.01 -2.79 10.28
CA LEU A 107 7.71 -2.16 9.16
C LEU A 107 8.80 -3.06 8.57
N ALA A 108 9.40 -3.96 9.37
CA ALA A 108 10.42 -4.86 8.83
C ALA A 108 9.79 -5.85 7.85
N THR A 109 8.71 -6.53 8.29
CA THR A 109 7.94 -7.44 7.43
C THR A 109 7.37 -6.74 6.19
N LEU A 110 6.87 -5.50 6.33
CA LEU A 110 6.38 -4.73 5.19
C LEU A 110 7.50 -4.40 4.18
N ARG A 111 8.68 -3.99 4.65
CA ARG A 111 9.83 -3.70 3.77
C ARG A 111 10.25 -4.94 2.99
N GLU A 112 10.34 -6.10 3.63
CA GLU A 112 10.66 -7.35 2.94
C GLU A 112 9.62 -7.70 1.86
N ALA A 113 8.33 -7.52 2.15
CA ALA A 113 7.27 -7.77 1.16
C ALA A 113 7.38 -6.80 -0.04
N ILE A 114 7.67 -5.52 0.23
CA ILE A 114 7.92 -4.50 -0.81
C ILE A 114 9.12 -4.90 -1.69
N GLU A 115 10.24 -5.29 -1.08
CA GLU A 115 11.46 -5.67 -1.79
C GLU A 115 11.24 -6.88 -2.70
N ARG A 116 10.64 -7.96 -2.17
CA ARG A 116 10.33 -9.16 -2.97
C ARG A 116 9.43 -8.85 -4.15
N ARG A 117 8.42 -8.00 -3.94
CA ARG A 117 7.54 -7.53 -5.01
C ARG A 117 8.32 -6.75 -6.07
N GLU A 118 9.16 -5.80 -5.66
CA GLU A 118 9.96 -5.00 -6.59
C GLU A 118 10.90 -5.87 -7.42
N GLU A 119 11.59 -6.82 -6.79
CA GLU A 119 12.51 -7.75 -7.48
C GLU A 119 11.81 -8.51 -8.61
N HIS A 120 10.62 -9.06 -8.33
CA HIS A 120 9.82 -9.79 -9.31
C HIS A 120 9.41 -8.90 -10.49
N VAL A 121 8.84 -7.72 -10.20
CA VAL A 121 8.38 -6.80 -11.25
C VAL A 121 9.55 -6.33 -12.11
N LEU A 122 10.69 -5.99 -11.50
CA LEU A 122 11.88 -5.57 -12.22
C LEU A 122 12.46 -6.69 -13.10
N ALA A 123 12.38 -7.94 -12.65
CA ALA A 123 12.76 -9.11 -13.46
C ALA A 123 11.84 -9.28 -14.68
N VAL A 124 10.52 -9.10 -14.52
CA VAL A 124 9.57 -9.11 -15.64
C VAL A 124 9.89 -7.99 -16.64
N PHE A 125 10.16 -6.78 -16.15
CA PHE A 125 10.54 -5.65 -17.00
C PHE A 125 11.86 -5.89 -17.75
N ALA A 126 12.85 -6.51 -17.11
CA ALA A 126 14.11 -6.88 -17.75
C ALA A 126 13.88 -7.91 -18.87
N ALA A 127 13.15 -8.99 -18.59
CA ALA A 127 12.82 -10.02 -19.58
C ALA A 127 12.07 -9.44 -20.80
N HIS A 128 11.14 -8.52 -20.56
CA HIS A 128 10.43 -7.83 -21.64
C HIS A 128 11.39 -7.00 -22.52
N ARG A 129 12.29 -6.22 -21.91
CA ARG A 129 13.29 -5.42 -22.65
C ARG A 129 14.19 -6.31 -23.52
N ASP A 130 14.61 -7.46 -23.01
CA ASP A 130 15.43 -8.40 -23.76
C ASP A 130 14.67 -9.01 -24.94
N HIS A 131 13.40 -9.36 -24.75
CA HIS A 131 12.54 -9.87 -25.82
C HIS A 131 12.36 -8.85 -26.95
N VAL A 132 12.08 -7.59 -26.62
CA VAL A 132 11.92 -6.49 -27.60
C VAL A 132 13.23 -6.09 -28.27
N ARG A 133 14.38 -6.33 -27.62
CA ARG A 133 15.72 -6.07 -28.19
C ARG A 133 16.23 -7.20 -29.10
N ALA A 134 15.66 -8.40 -29.00
CA ALA A 134 16.05 -9.57 -29.79
C ALA A 134 15.44 -9.74 -31.21
N PRO A 135 14.63 -8.83 -31.82
CA PRO A 135 14.08 -9.07 -33.16
C PRO A 135 15.15 -8.75 -34.21
N GLY A 136 16.04 -9.72 -34.45
CA GLY A 136 17.17 -9.51 -35.36
C GLY A 136 17.99 -10.72 -35.79
N LYS A 137 17.70 -11.96 -35.35
CA LYS A 137 18.28 -13.13 -36.02
C LYS A 137 17.41 -13.52 -37.22
N LYS A 138 17.61 -12.81 -38.34
CA LYS A 138 17.26 -13.33 -39.67
C LYS A 138 17.94 -14.69 -39.81
N ILE A 139 17.15 -15.74 -39.91
CA ILE A 139 17.62 -17.06 -40.33
C ILE A 139 17.95 -16.91 -41.81
N ASP A 140 19.21 -16.60 -42.11
CA ASP A 140 19.74 -16.80 -43.45
C ASP A 140 19.91 -18.30 -43.64
N ARG A 141 18.99 -18.91 -44.40
CA ARG A 141 19.19 -20.22 -45.00
C ARG A 141 19.03 -20.08 -46.51
N GLY A 142 19.99 -19.38 -47.10
CA GLY A 142 20.35 -19.60 -48.49
C GLY A 142 20.97 -20.98 -48.68
N ARG A 143 20.25 -21.87 -49.36
CA ARG A 143 20.63 -22.57 -50.62
C ARG A 143 19.74 -23.77 -50.85
#